data_AF-A0A6P8VI31-F1
#
_entry.id   AF-A0A6P8VI31-F1
#
_cell.length_a   1.000
_cell.length_b   1.000
_cell.length_c   1.000
_cell.angle_alpha   90.00
_cell.angle_beta   90.00
_cell.angle_gamma   90.00
#
_symmetry.space_group_name_H-M   'P 1'
#
loop_
_entity.id
_entity.type
_entity.pdbx_description
1 polymer ?
#
loop_
_entity_poly.entity_id
_entity_poly.type
_entity_poly.pdbx_seq_one_letter_code
_entity_poly.pdbx_strand_id
1 'polypeptide(L)'
;MLLRFPQRVKNQGTADFLPSRPRYSWEWHSCHQHFHSMDEFSHYELLDASTQQSVAEGHKASFCLEDTSCDYGYYRRFACTSHSQGLSPGCYDTYNADIDCQWIDITDVKAGDYILKINVNPNYHVPESDYSNNVVRCAVQYTGNYAHVSGCHLSSY
;
A
#
# COMPACT_ATOMS: atom_id res chain seq x y z
N MET A 1 19.61 3.89 1.81
CA MET A 1 18.69 4.85 2.46
C MET A 1 17.26 4.46 2.10
N LEU A 2 16.31 4.62 3.01
CA LEU A 2 14.93 4.16 2.82
C LEU A 2 13.97 5.35 2.72
N LEU A 3 13.21 5.43 1.63
CA LEU A 3 12.10 6.37 1.49
C LEU A 3 10.86 5.77 2.17
N ARG A 4 10.62 6.17 3.41
CA ARG A 4 9.47 5.73 4.23
C ARG A 4 8.28 6.68 4.05
N PHE A 5 7.08 6.13 3.98
CA PHE A 5 5.84 6.91 3.85
C PHE A 5 4.64 6.14 4.44
N PRO A 6 3.64 6.83 5.01
CA PRO A 6 2.42 6.17 5.44
C PRO A 6 1.54 5.82 4.22
N GLN A 7 0.72 4.79 4.38
CA GLN A 7 -0.32 4.42 3.42
C GLN A 7 -1.64 4.25 4.15
N ARG A 8 -2.72 4.71 3.53
CA ARG A 8 -4.08 4.44 4.02
C ARG A 8 -4.96 4.05 2.85
N VAL A 9 -5.47 2.82 2.89
CA VAL A 9 -6.38 2.27 1.88
C VAL A 9 -7.79 2.27 2.44
N LYS A 10 -8.76 2.74 1.66
CA LYS A 10 -10.17 2.75 2.04
C LYS A 10 -10.95 1.77 1.18
N ASN A 11 -11.78 0.93 1.79
CA ASN A 11 -12.81 0.24 1.03
C ASN A 11 -14.01 1.18 0.82
N GLN A 12 -14.06 1.77 -0.37
CA GLN A 12 -15.16 2.62 -0.84
C GLN A 12 -16.32 1.82 -1.49
N GLY A 13 -16.14 0.51 -1.67
CA GLY A 13 -17.14 -0.37 -2.24
C GLY A 13 -18.27 -0.71 -1.27
N THR A 14 -19.12 -1.63 -1.70
CA THR A 14 -20.32 -2.07 -0.95
C THR A 14 -20.18 -3.46 -0.32
N ALA A 15 -19.07 -4.15 -0.58
CA ALA A 15 -18.79 -5.50 -0.08
C ALA A 15 -17.39 -5.55 0.55
N ASP A 16 -17.17 -6.59 1.37
CA ASP A 16 -15.91 -6.81 2.06
C ASP A 16 -14.81 -7.10 1.04
N PHE A 17 -13.69 -6.38 1.15
CA PHE A 17 -12.48 -6.74 0.42
C PHE A 17 -11.83 -7.89 1.17
N LEU A 18 -11.89 -9.09 0.60
CA LEU A 18 -11.38 -10.30 1.22
C LEU A 18 -10.14 -10.79 0.47
N PRO A 19 -9.13 -11.31 1.18
CA PRO A 19 -7.96 -11.86 0.54
C PRO A 19 -8.34 -13.04 -0.37
N SER A 20 -7.74 -13.09 -1.56
CA SER A 20 -8.00 -14.14 -2.55
C SER A 20 -7.38 -15.49 -2.18
N ARG A 21 -6.33 -15.50 -1.34
CA ARG A 21 -5.68 -16.74 -0.89
C ARG A 21 -6.51 -17.42 0.21
N PRO A 22 -6.77 -18.73 0.10
CA PRO A 22 -7.42 -19.47 1.16
C PRO A 22 -6.55 -19.50 2.43
N ARG A 23 -7.18 -19.56 3.61
CA ARG A 23 -6.50 -19.43 4.90
C ARG A 23 -5.32 -20.40 5.12
N TYR A 24 -5.36 -21.59 4.52
CA TYR A 24 -4.29 -22.58 4.64
C TYR A 24 -3.00 -22.21 3.89
N SER A 25 -3.06 -21.25 2.95
CA SER A 25 -1.91 -20.79 2.19
C SER A 25 -1.42 -19.42 2.64
N TRP A 26 -1.88 -18.93 3.79
CA TRP A 26 -1.37 -17.70 4.36
C TRP A 26 0.02 -17.93 4.96
N GLU A 27 0.93 -17.00 4.73
CA GLU A 27 2.34 -17.14 5.11
C GLU A 27 2.60 -16.39 6.41
N TRP A 28 3.19 -17.05 7.40
CA TRP A 28 3.55 -16.41 8.66
C TRP A 28 4.80 -15.55 8.48
N HIS A 29 4.71 -14.27 8.80
CA HIS A 29 5.84 -13.36 8.69
C HIS A 29 6.43 -13.06 10.08
N SER A 30 7.61 -13.62 10.36
CA SER A 30 8.25 -13.54 11.68
C SER A 30 8.59 -12.10 12.11
N CYS A 31 8.85 -11.20 11.16
CA CYS A 31 9.15 -9.80 11.45
C CYS A 31 7.93 -9.05 12.01
N HIS A 32 6.71 -9.44 11.62
CA HIS A 32 5.47 -8.71 11.96
C HIS A 32 4.53 -9.50 12.88
N GLN A 33 4.91 -10.74 13.21
CA GLN A 33 4.18 -11.65 14.10
C GLN A 33 2.70 -11.84 13.72
N HIS A 34 2.40 -11.91 12.42
CA HIS A 34 1.09 -12.25 11.90
C HIS A 34 1.17 -12.93 10.52
N PHE A 35 0.04 -13.46 10.04
CA PHE A 35 -0.09 -14.05 8.72
C PHE A 35 -0.30 -13.00 7.62
N HIS A 36 0.32 -13.19 6.47
CA HIS A 36 0.08 -12.42 5.24
C HIS A 36 -0.92 -13.17 4.36
N SER A 37 -1.99 -12.48 3.94
CA SER A 37 -3.10 -13.08 3.19
C SER A 37 -3.08 -12.80 1.69
N MET A 38 -2.15 -11.98 1.20
CA MET A 38 -1.91 -11.72 -0.22
C MET A 38 -0.41 -11.59 -0.53
N ASP A 39 0.01 -12.02 -1.71
CA ASP A 39 1.43 -11.96 -2.08
C ASP A 39 1.89 -10.51 -2.35
N GLU A 40 0.97 -9.67 -2.81
CA GLU A 40 1.20 -8.24 -3.05
C GLU A 40 -0.11 -7.47 -2.86
N PHE A 41 -0.21 -6.71 -1.76
CA PHE A 41 -1.37 -5.84 -1.55
C PHE A 41 -1.17 -4.48 -2.21
N SER A 42 0.07 -3.97 -2.21
CA SER A 42 0.41 -2.73 -2.89
C SER A 42 1.83 -2.76 -3.43
N HIS A 43 1.97 -2.23 -4.64
CA HIS A 43 3.24 -2.07 -5.35
C HIS A 43 3.70 -0.61 -5.29
N TYR A 44 4.98 -0.38 -5.04
CA TYR A 44 5.57 0.95 -4.91
C TYR A 44 6.66 1.15 -5.95
N GLU A 45 6.54 2.19 -6.74
CA GLU A 45 7.53 2.56 -7.74
C GLU A 45 8.01 3.99 -7.47
N LEU A 46 9.31 4.21 -7.57
CA LEU A 46 9.88 5.54 -7.76
C LEU A 46 10.24 5.68 -9.23
N LEU A 47 9.56 6.60 -9.91
CA LEU A 47 9.72 6.84 -11.33
C LEU A 47 10.56 8.10 -11.56
N ASP A 48 11.45 8.08 -12.55
CA ASP A 48 12.09 9.31 -13.02
C ASP A 48 11.03 10.28 -13.57
N ALA A 49 11.04 11.54 -13.11
CA ALA A 49 9.99 12.50 -13.48
C ALA A 49 9.98 12.81 -14.98
N SER A 50 11.12 12.72 -15.66
CA SER A 50 11.25 13.03 -17.08
C SER A 50 10.91 11.83 -17.99
N THR A 51 11.43 10.65 -17.68
CA THR A 51 11.28 9.46 -18.52
C THR A 51 10.11 8.58 -18.13
N GLN A 52 9.56 8.76 -16.93
CA GLN A 52 8.54 7.90 -16.32
C GLN A 52 9.00 6.44 -16.11
N GLN A 53 10.30 6.17 -16.24
CA GLN A 53 10.85 4.83 -16.01
C GLN A 53 11.05 4.57 -14.51
N SER A 54 10.77 3.35 -14.09
CA SER A 54 11.08 2.87 -12.74
C SER A 54 12.60 2.93 -12.50
N VAL A 55 13.00 3.63 -11.43
CA VAL A 55 14.40 3.74 -10.99
C VAL A 55 14.65 3.01 -9.67
N ALA A 56 13.60 2.74 -8.91
CA ALA A 56 13.61 1.94 -7.71
C ALA A 56 12.22 1.40 -7.45
N GLU A 57 12.17 0.20 -6.89
CA GLU A 57 10.92 -0.48 -6.58
C GLU A 57 10.94 -0.92 -5.12
N GLY A 58 9.76 -0.88 -4.53
CA GLY A 58 9.45 -1.48 -3.26
C GLY A 58 8.12 -2.19 -3.40
N HIS A 59 7.84 -3.11 -2.49
CA HIS A 59 6.54 -3.75 -2.47
C HIS A 59 6.13 -3.98 -1.03
N LYS A 60 4.81 -3.95 -0.84
CA LYS A 60 4.18 -4.47 0.35
C LYS A 60 3.61 -5.84 -0.01
N ALA A 61 4.42 -6.88 0.22
CA ALA A 61 3.88 -8.22 0.41
C ALA A 61 2.92 -8.10 1.60
N SER A 62 1.65 -8.45 1.39
CA SER A 62 0.54 -7.93 2.19
C SER A 62 0.86 -7.94 3.67
N PHE A 63 0.76 -6.81 4.34
CA PHE A 63 0.56 -6.89 5.78
C PHE A 63 -0.86 -7.39 6.04
N CYS A 64 -1.08 -7.83 7.27
CA CYS A 64 -2.39 -7.99 7.87
C CYS A 64 -3.46 -7.04 7.27
N LEU A 65 -4.42 -7.59 6.52
CA LEU A 65 -5.58 -6.84 6.04
C LEU A 65 -6.59 -6.71 7.18
N GLU A 66 -6.72 -5.52 7.77
CA GLU A 66 -7.66 -5.28 8.86
C GLU A 66 -8.35 -3.92 8.81
N ASP A 67 -9.46 -3.81 9.54
CA ASP A 67 -10.12 -2.53 9.76
C ASP A 67 -9.36 -1.78 10.84
N THR A 68 -8.51 -0.81 10.50
CA THR A 68 -7.79 0.03 11.48
C THR A 68 -8.67 1.14 12.06
N SER A 69 -9.51 1.73 11.22
CA SER A 69 -10.48 2.78 11.55
C SER A 69 -11.64 2.74 10.55
N CYS A 70 -12.77 3.37 10.88
CA CYS A 70 -13.92 3.44 9.98
C CYS A 70 -14.58 4.82 10.01
N ASP A 71 -15.27 5.16 8.93
CA ASP A 71 -16.15 6.34 8.90
C ASP A 71 -17.26 6.22 9.97
N TYR A 72 -17.84 7.36 10.35
CA TYR A 72 -18.95 7.37 11.30
C TYR A 72 -20.12 6.50 10.82
N GLY A 73 -20.63 5.64 11.72
CA GLY A 73 -21.71 4.70 11.42
C GLY A 73 -21.26 3.34 10.86
N TYR A 74 -19.96 3.17 10.55
CA TYR A 74 -19.36 1.89 10.20
C TYR A 74 -18.61 1.28 11.40
N TYR A 75 -18.51 -0.04 11.44
CA TYR A 75 -17.91 -0.78 12.53
C TYR A 75 -16.82 -1.71 12.02
N ARG A 76 -15.71 -1.79 12.77
CA ARG A 76 -14.60 -2.72 12.51
C ARG A 76 -15.10 -4.16 12.65
N ARG A 77 -14.75 -5.03 11.69
CA ARG A 77 -15.06 -6.46 11.70
C ARG A 77 -13.82 -7.34 11.53
N PHE A 78 -12.80 -6.86 10.83
CA PHE A 78 -11.56 -7.59 10.61
C PHE A 78 -10.45 -7.06 11.51
N ALA A 79 -9.76 -7.98 12.16
CA ALA A 79 -8.58 -7.74 12.98
C ALA A 79 -7.66 -8.95 12.92
N CYS A 80 -6.37 -8.74 12.62
CA CYS A 80 -5.45 -9.87 12.47
C CYS A 80 -5.09 -10.53 13.79
N THR A 81 -5.18 -9.80 14.90
CA THR A 81 -5.09 -10.35 16.26
C THR A 81 -6.18 -11.40 16.53
N SER A 82 -7.33 -11.29 15.85
CA SER A 82 -8.44 -12.25 15.89
C SER A 82 -8.38 -13.30 14.77
N HIS A 83 -7.28 -13.35 14.00
CA HIS A 83 -7.07 -14.26 12.87
C HIS A 83 -8.14 -14.18 11.77
N SER A 84 -8.73 -12.99 11.59
CA SER A 84 -9.67 -12.67 10.51
C SER A 84 -9.09 -11.52 9.71
N GLN A 85 -9.01 -11.67 8.38
CA GLN A 85 -8.47 -10.64 7.50
C GLN A 85 -9.49 -10.21 6.46
N GLY A 86 -9.49 -8.92 6.16
CA GLY A 86 -10.37 -8.26 5.22
C GLY A 86 -10.45 -6.77 5.52
N LEU A 87 -11.08 -6.03 4.61
CA LEU A 87 -11.37 -4.61 4.79
C LEU A 87 -12.86 -4.37 4.55
N SER A 88 -13.56 -3.94 5.59
CA SER A 88 -15.00 -3.67 5.58
C SER A 88 -15.34 -2.42 4.76
N PRO A 89 -16.52 -2.35 4.10
CA PRO A 89 -17.03 -1.11 3.52
C PRO A 89 -16.98 0.04 4.52
N GLY A 90 -16.53 1.20 4.07
CA GLY A 90 -16.41 2.41 4.91
C GLY A 90 -15.26 2.37 5.94
N CYS A 91 -14.48 1.30 5.98
CA CYS A 91 -13.30 1.17 6.82
C CYS A 91 -12.00 1.40 6.05
N TYR A 92 -10.93 1.60 6.81
CA TYR A 92 -9.59 1.89 6.32
C TYR A 92 -8.58 0.89 6.88
N ASP A 93 -7.64 0.47 6.04
CA ASP A 93 -6.41 -0.17 6.48
C ASP A 93 -5.28 0.86 6.41
N THR A 94 -4.63 1.12 7.55
CA THR A 94 -3.66 2.23 7.71
C THR A 94 -2.31 1.68 8.15
N TYR A 95 -1.31 1.91 7.32
CA TYR A 95 0.09 1.60 7.60
C TYR A 95 0.87 2.88 7.88
N ASN A 96 1.43 2.96 9.09
CA ASN A 96 2.31 4.05 9.46
C ASN A 96 3.71 3.87 8.85
N ALA A 97 4.45 4.97 8.68
CA ALA A 97 5.76 4.98 8.02
C ALA A 97 6.89 4.28 8.81
N ASP A 98 6.68 4.08 10.11
CA ASP A 98 7.59 3.37 11.01
C ASP A 98 7.46 1.85 10.92
N ILE A 99 6.37 1.34 10.33
CA ILE A 99 6.15 -0.09 10.14
C ILE A 99 7.20 -0.68 9.20
N ASP A 100 7.66 -1.90 9.52
CA ASP A 100 8.60 -2.63 8.70
C ASP A 100 8.08 -2.89 7.26
N CYS A 101 8.99 -3.01 6.30
CA CYS A 101 8.73 -3.14 4.86
C CYS A 101 7.78 -2.07 4.26
N GLN A 102 7.66 -0.89 4.88
CA GLN A 102 6.88 0.26 4.38
C GLN A 102 7.81 1.33 3.78
N TRP A 103 8.58 0.97 2.75
CA TRP A 103 9.53 1.87 2.11
C TRP A 103 9.95 1.41 0.71
N ILE A 104 10.53 2.33 -0.05
CA ILE A 104 11.36 2.02 -1.22
C ILE A 104 12.83 2.18 -0.80
N ASP A 105 13.68 1.21 -1.13
CA ASP A 105 15.13 1.39 -0.98
C ASP A 105 15.63 2.30 -2.11
N ILE A 106 16.17 3.46 -1.71
CA ILE A 106 16.68 4.49 -2.62
C ILE A 106 18.18 4.71 -2.42
N THR A 107 18.90 3.70 -1.93
CA THR A 107 20.36 3.76 -1.70
C THR A 107 21.14 4.19 -2.95
N ASP A 108 20.77 3.65 -4.11
CA ASP A 108 21.49 3.87 -5.36
C ASP A 108 20.83 4.95 -6.25
N VAL A 109 19.75 5.57 -5.75
CA VAL A 109 19.05 6.64 -6.46
C VAL A 109 19.81 7.96 -6.25
N LYS A 110 20.02 8.72 -7.33
CA LYS A 110 20.70 10.01 -7.28
C LYS A 110 19.74 11.13 -6.88
N ALA A 111 20.28 12.29 -6.51
CA ALA A 111 19.45 13.47 -6.34
C ALA A 111 18.77 13.85 -7.67
N GLY A 112 17.51 14.27 -7.61
CA GLY A 112 16.68 14.55 -8.78
C GLY A 112 15.19 14.69 -8.44
N ASP A 113 14.41 14.91 -9.49
CA ASP A 113 12.95 14.94 -9.42
C ASP A 113 12.37 13.60 -9.86
N TYR A 114 11.44 13.08 -9.07
CA TYR A 114 10.84 11.76 -9.23
C TYR A 114 9.34 11.82 -9.01
N ILE A 115 8.67 10.71 -9.33
CA ILE A 115 7.27 10.47 -8.99
C ILE A 115 7.20 9.21 -8.14
N LEU A 116 6.65 9.33 -6.93
CA LEU A 116 6.23 8.18 -6.14
C LEU A 116 4.89 7.71 -6.70
N LYS A 117 4.84 6.47 -7.17
CA LYS A 117 3.62 5.81 -7.64
C LYS A 117 3.32 4.65 -6.70
N ILE A 118 2.10 4.61 -6.19
CA ILE A 118 1.58 3.55 -5.33
C ILE A 118 0.39 2.94 -6.04
N ASN A 119 0.38 1.63 -6.24
CA ASN A 119 -0.72 0.90 -6.84
C ASN A 119 -1.25 -0.16 -5.87
N VAL A 120 -2.53 -0.08 -5.51
CA VAL A 120 -3.20 -1.05 -4.63
C VAL A 120 -3.87 -2.13 -5.48
N ASN A 121 -3.78 -3.40 -5.05
CA ASN A 121 -4.29 -4.56 -5.78
C ASN A 121 -3.85 -4.58 -7.26
N PRO A 122 -2.54 -4.42 -7.54
CA PRO A 122 -2.02 -4.15 -8.89
C PRO A 122 -2.29 -5.27 -9.91
N ASN A 123 -2.42 -6.52 -9.41
CA ASN A 123 -2.61 -7.71 -10.22
C ASN A 123 -4.09 -8.15 -10.29
N TYR A 124 -5.01 -7.33 -9.77
CA TYR A 124 -6.46 -7.59 -9.80
C TYR A 124 -6.85 -8.95 -9.17
N HIS A 125 -6.10 -9.38 -8.15
CA HIS A 125 -6.32 -10.66 -7.49
C HIS A 125 -7.62 -10.68 -6.67
N VAL A 126 -8.06 -9.52 -6.19
CA VAL A 126 -9.34 -9.35 -5.50
C VAL A 126 -10.26 -8.51 -6.39
N PRO A 127 -11.52 -8.95 -6.64
CA PRO A 127 -12.46 -8.17 -7.43
C PRO A 127 -12.85 -6.85 -6.74
N GLU A 128 -12.76 -5.74 -7.48
CA GLU A 128 -13.23 -4.42 -7.05
C GLU A 128 -14.27 -3.88 -8.05
N SER A 129 -15.14 -2.98 -7.56
CA SER A 129 -16.17 -2.34 -8.40
C SER A 129 -15.61 -1.28 -9.34
N ASP A 130 -14.45 -0.73 -9.00
CA ASP A 130 -13.73 0.29 -9.76
C ASP A 130 -12.23 0.09 -9.49
N TYR A 131 -11.43 0.08 -10.55
CA TYR A 131 -9.96 0.00 -10.47
C TYR A 131 -9.28 1.30 -10.90
N SER A 132 -10.05 2.29 -11.36
CA SER A 132 -9.52 3.56 -11.86
C SER A 132 -8.99 4.47 -10.75
N ASN A 133 -9.27 4.13 -9.49
CA ASN A 133 -8.87 4.83 -8.28
C ASN A 133 -7.82 4.05 -7.44
N ASN A 134 -7.16 3.03 -8.02
CA ASN A 134 -6.17 2.22 -7.30
C ASN A 134 -4.77 2.81 -7.26
N VAL A 135 -4.50 3.83 -8.09
CA VAL A 135 -3.16 4.42 -8.23
C VAL A 135 -3.11 5.82 -7.61
N VAL A 136 -2.10 6.04 -6.77
CA VAL A 136 -1.72 7.37 -6.26
C VAL A 136 -0.39 7.77 -6.85
N ARG A 137 -0.26 9.03 -7.27
CA ARG A 137 0.99 9.63 -7.73
C ARG A 137 1.31 10.87 -6.92
N CYS A 138 2.57 11.00 -6.49
CA CYS A 138 3.08 12.18 -5.78
C CYS A 138 4.38 12.64 -6.41
N ALA A 139 4.60 13.95 -6.49
CA ALA A 139 5.90 14.50 -6.88
C ALA A 139 6.89 14.34 -5.71
N VAL A 140 8.11 13.90 -6.01
CA VAL A 140 9.19 13.71 -5.05
C VAL A 140 10.41 14.50 -5.51
N GLN A 141 10.87 15.44 -4.70
CA GLN A 141 12.13 16.14 -4.91
C GLN A 141 13.17 15.57 -3.95
N TYR A 142 14.20 14.92 -4.48
CA TYR A 142 15.21 14.24 -3.69
C TYR A 142 16.56 14.94 -3.82
N THR A 143 17.12 15.39 -2.70
CA THR A 143 18.37 16.18 -2.65
C THR A 143 19.63 15.37 -2.38
N GLY A 144 19.51 14.04 -2.26
CA GLY A 144 20.59 13.14 -1.80
C GLY A 144 20.56 12.87 -0.29
N ASN A 145 19.97 13.77 0.50
CA ASN A 145 19.83 13.59 1.96
C ASN A 145 18.39 13.77 2.45
N TYR A 146 17.57 14.53 1.72
CA TYR A 146 16.18 14.82 2.06
C TYR A 146 15.28 14.59 0.85
N ALA A 147 14.10 14.03 1.10
CA ALA A 147 13.03 13.91 0.11
C ALA A 147 11.85 14.80 0.54
N HIS A 148 11.35 15.62 -0.39
CA HIS A 148 10.13 16.40 -0.22
C HIS A 148 9.05 15.82 -1.13
N VAL A 149 7.94 15.39 -0.54
CA VAL A 149 6.81 14.77 -1.26
C VAL A 149 5.64 15.75 -1.28
N SER A 150 5.05 15.96 -2.46
CA SER A 150 3.96 16.93 -2.62
C SER A 150 3.03 16.55 -3.77
N GLY A 151 1.86 17.22 -3.83
CA GLY A 151 0.92 17.06 -4.96
C GLY A 151 0.35 15.65 -5.12
N CYS A 152 0.24 14.89 -4.04
CA CYS A 152 -0.33 13.54 -4.08
C CYS A 152 -1.78 13.56 -4.56
N HIS A 153 -2.09 12.77 -5.58
CA HIS A 153 -3.44 12.65 -6.14
C HIS A 153 -3.71 11.23 -6.62
N LEU A 154 -4.99 10.86 -6.64
CA LEU A 154 -5.45 9.66 -7.34
C LEU A 154 -5.29 9.88 -8.84
N SER A 155 -4.76 8.87 -9.53
CA SER A 155 -4.56 8.87 -10.98
C SER A 155 -5.21 7.62 -11.56
N SER A 156 -5.85 7.77 -12.72
CA SER A 156 -6.25 6.63 -13.52
C SER A 156 -5.05 6.21 -14.38
N TYR A 157 -4.40 5.09 -14.03
CA TYR A 157 -3.22 4.50 -14.70
C TYR A 157 -1.94 5.37 -14.67
#